data_AF-A0A927EEX8-F1
#
_entry.id   AF-A0A927EEX8-F1
#
_cell.length_a   1.000
_cell.length_b   1.000
_cell.length_c   1.000
_cell.angle_alpha   90.00
_cell.angle_beta   90.00
_cell.angle_gamma   90.00
#
_symmetry.space_group_name_H-M   'P 1'
#
loop_
_entity.id
_entity.type
_entity.pdbx_description
1 polymer ?
#
loop_
_entity_poly.entity_id
_entity_poly.type
_entity_poly.pdbx_seq_one_letter_code
_entity_poly.pdbx_strand_id
1 'polypeptide(L)'
;MILAALDQLPMRGTLIVAEAKTIDQFLDRCAAQVDNHTANEAAKAFALTFDGMFERQLNRWASGHGVKAKGWEELLKGCAGIASLDLVATGMADDLNELHLVANVVRHGDGRSCDELKARAPRLWDNPSLDYYDLAPGPVPVSDELRIRLDDLRRYARAVTRFWGHVDPLPGAVLDPPY
;
A
#
# COMPACT_ATOMS: atom_id res chain seq x y z
N MET A 1 8.09 -13.62 -1.61
CA MET A 1 8.19 -13.66 -0.13
C MET A 1 7.08 -12.85 0.53
N ILE A 2 6.87 -11.58 0.18
CA ILE A 2 5.82 -10.73 0.80
C ILE A 2 4.40 -11.22 0.52
N LEU A 3 4.05 -11.52 -0.75
CA LEU A 3 2.73 -12.06 -1.08
C LEU A 3 2.45 -13.38 -0.35
N ALA A 4 3.43 -14.28 -0.31
CA ALA A 4 3.31 -15.53 0.43
C ALA A 4 3.10 -15.32 1.94
N ALA A 5 3.66 -14.26 2.52
CA ALA A 5 3.43 -13.92 3.93
C ALA A 5 2.00 -13.38 4.15
N LEU A 6 1.51 -12.55 3.23
CA LEU A 6 0.14 -12.04 3.28
C LEU A 6 -0.91 -13.12 3.05
N ASP A 7 -0.66 -14.06 2.14
CA ASP A 7 -1.52 -15.22 1.87
C ASP A 7 -1.63 -16.16 3.09
N GLN A 8 -0.73 -16.03 4.06
CA GLN A 8 -0.74 -16.77 5.33
C GLN A 8 -1.45 -16.03 6.46
N LEU A 9 -1.80 -14.75 6.26
CA LEU A 9 -2.53 -14.00 7.29
C LEU A 9 -3.98 -14.48 7.33
N PRO A 10 -4.54 -14.71 8.53
CA PRO A 10 -5.93 -15.09 8.64
C PRO A 10 -6.80 -13.93 8.19
N MET A 11 -7.52 -14.12 7.08
CA MET A 11 -8.53 -13.20 6.58
C MET A 11 -9.88 -13.91 6.62
N ARG A 12 -10.83 -13.33 7.36
CA ARG A 12 -12.22 -13.74 7.39
C ARG A 12 -13.03 -12.85 6.45
N GLY A 13 -14.14 -13.39 5.95
CA GLY A 13 -15.08 -12.63 5.12
C GLY A 13 -15.83 -11.56 5.91
N THR A 14 -17.05 -11.26 5.47
CA THR A 14 -17.94 -10.28 6.11
C THR A 14 -18.11 -10.57 7.61
N LEU A 15 -17.88 -9.54 8.43
CA LEU A 15 -18.07 -9.58 9.88
C LEU A 15 -19.56 -9.58 10.22
N ILE A 16 -19.96 -10.44 11.15
CA ILE A 16 -21.35 -10.54 11.61
C ILE A 16 -21.54 -9.63 12.83
N VAL A 17 -22.18 -8.49 12.61
CA VAL A 17 -22.54 -7.52 13.66
C VAL A 17 -23.96 -7.80 14.17
N ALA A 18 -24.15 -8.94 14.83
CA ALA A 18 -25.41 -9.32 15.47
C ALA A 18 -25.16 -9.82 16.89
N GLU A 19 -26.20 -9.98 17.69
CA GLU A 19 -26.09 -10.62 19.01
C GLU A 19 -25.64 -12.09 18.85
N ALA A 20 -24.69 -12.53 19.68
CA ALA A 20 -24.21 -13.90 19.67
C ALA A 20 -25.13 -14.77 20.53
N LYS A 21 -25.53 -15.93 20.03
CA LYS A 21 -26.42 -16.83 20.77
C LYS A 21 -25.67 -17.68 21.81
N THR A 22 -24.34 -17.78 21.67
CA THR A 22 -23.47 -18.58 22.54
C THR A 22 -22.12 -17.85 22.74
N ILE A 23 -21.38 -18.26 23.77
CA ILE A 23 -20.02 -17.77 24.01
C ILE A 23 -19.08 -18.11 22.86
N ASP A 24 -19.17 -19.31 22.30
CA ASP A 24 -18.32 -19.72 21.16
C ASP A 24 -18.58 -18.84 19.93
N GLN A 25 -19.86 -18.55 19.62
CA GLN A 25 -20.20 -17.64 18.53
C GLN A 25 -19.68 -16.22 18.76
N PHE A 26 -19.65 -15.77 20.01
CA PHE A 26 -19.08 -14.49 20.36
C PHE A 26 -17.56 -14.49 20.14
N LEU A 27 -16.86 -15.51 20.65
CA LEU A 27 -15.41 -15.66 20.51
C LEU A 27 -14.99 -15.79 19.04
N ASP A 28 -15.74 -16.53 18.23
CA ASP A 28 -15.50 -16.66 16.78
C ASP A 28 -15.60 -15.31 16.06
N ARG A 29 -16.59 -14.48 16.43
CA ARG A 29 -16.75 -13.13 15.86
C ARG A 29 -15.63 -12.19 16.27
N CYS A 30 -15.22 -12.23 17.54
CA CYS A 30 -14.06 -11.47 18.02
C CYS A 30 -12.78 -11.90 17.30
N ALA A 31 -12.55 -13.20 17.15
CA ALA A 31 -11.41 -13.72 16.41
C ALA A 31 -11.41 -13.22 14.96
N ALA A 32 -12.57 -13.23 14.29
CA ALA A 32 -12.68 -12.72 12.93
C ALA A 32 -12.34 -11.23 12.80
N GLN A 33 -12.76 -10.41 13.77
CA GLN A 33 -12.42 -8.99 13.79
C GLN A 33 -10.92 -8.76 14.02
N VAL A 34 -10.31 -9.50 14.95
CA VAL A 34 -8.87 -9.42 15.23
C VAL A 34 -8.03 -9.91 14.05
N ASP A 35 -8.44 -11.01 13.42
CA ASP A 35 -7.81 -11.58 12.22
C ASP A 35 -7.76 -10.51 11.10
N ASN A 36 -8.92 -9.92 10.76
CA ASN A 36 -9.02 -8.92 9.69
C ASN A 36 -8.28 -7.62 10.02
N HIS A 37 -8.34 -7.17 11.28
CA HIS A 37 -7.59 -5.99 11.71
C HIS A 37 -6.08 -6.21 11.60
N THR A 38 -5.60 -7.33 12.13
CA THR A 38 -4.17 -7.70 12.08
C THR A 38 -3.67 -7.79 10.65
N ALA A 39 -4.47 -8.36 9.75
CA ALA A 39 -4.11 -8.48 8.35
C ALA A 39 -4.04 -7.12 7.64
N ASN A 40 -4.95 -6.18 7.95
CA ASN A 40 -4.88 -4.81 7.43
C ASN A 40 -3.64 -4.07 7.96
N GLU A 41 -3.31 -4.21 9.25
CA GLU A 41 -2.11 -3.61 9.84
C GLU A 41 -0.82 -4.17 9.23
N ALA A 42 -0.77 -5.49 8.97
CA ALA A 42 0.32 -6.09 8.24
C ALA A 42 0.42 -5.52 6.81
N ALA A 43 -0.71 -5.36 6.12
CA ALA A 43 -0.75 -4.77 4.78
C ALA A 43 -0.22 -3.33 4.76
N LYS A 44 -0.61 -2.49 5.74
CA LYS A 44 -0.04 -1.15 5.98
C LYS A 44 1.46 -1.19 6.18
N ALA A 45 1.97 -2.10 7.01
CA ALA A 45 3.41 -2.26 7.23
C ALA A 45 4.18 -2.66 5.96
N PHE A 46 3.59 -3.53 5.12
CA PHE A 46 4.21 -3.89 3.83
C PHE A 46 4.23 -2.72 2.84
N ALA A 47 3.14 -1.96 2.72
CA ALA A 47 3.10 -0.76 1.87
C ALA A 47 4.16 0.26 2.32
N LEU A 48 4.24 0.52 3.63
CA LEU A 48 5.26 1.40 4.22
C LEU A 48 6.69 0.92 3.91
N THR A 49 6.92 -0.39 3.97
CA THR A 49 8.23 -1.00 3.67
C THR A 49 8.56 -0.89 2.18
N PHE A 50 7.59 -1.14 1.29
CA PHE A 50 7.79 -1.02 -0.16
C PHE A 50 8.16 0.40 -0.54
N ASP A 51 7.38 1.39 -0.09
CA ASP A 51 7.65 2.80 -0.34
C ASP A 51 9.03 3.21 0.19
N GLY A 52 9.31 2.95 1.47
CA GLY A 52 10.57 3.38 2.09
C GLY A 52 11.81 2.74 1.43
N MET A 53 11.72 1.47 1.01
CA MET A 53 12.80 0.82 0.28
C MET A 53 12.94 1.38 -1.14
N PHE A 54 11.82 1.58 -1.83
CA PHE A 54 11.80 2.11 -3.19
C PHE A 54 12.34 3.55 -3.23
N GLU A 55 11.86 4.44 -2.35
CA GLU A 55 12.33 5.81 -2.24
C GLU A 55 13.83 5.87 -1.93
N ARG A 56 14.32 5.02 -1.02
CA ARG A 56 15.76 4.93 -0.72
C ARG A 56 16.57 4.49 -1.93
N GLN A 57 16.09 3.52 -2.70
CA GLN A 57 16.73 3.07 -3.93
C GLN A 57 16.72 4.17 -5.01
N LEU A 58 15.59 4.85 -5.19
CA LEU A 58 15.45 6.02 -6.08
C LEU A 58 16.45 7.11 -5.72
N ASN A 59 16.56 7.49 -4.44
CA ASN A 59 17.50 8.51 -4.00
C ASN A 59 18.96 8.12 -4.32
N ARG A 60 19.33 6.86 -4.13
CA ARG A 60 20.67 6.36 -4.49
C ARG A 60 20.89 6.40 -6.00
N TRP A 61 19.91 5.98 -6.78
CA TRP A 61 19.96 6.00 -8.24
C TRP A 61 20.11 7.42 -8.77
N ALA A 62 19.27 8.34 -8.29
CA ALA A 62 19.33 9.77 -8.60
C ALA A 62 20.70 10.35 -8.28
N SER A 63 21.22 10.08 -7.07
CA SER A 63 22.54 10.57 -6.66
C SER A 63 23.66 10.03 -7.55
N GLY A 64 23.63 8.75 -7.91
CA GLY A 64 24.61 8.13 -8.81
C GLY A 64 24.61 8.72 -10.22
N HIS A 65 23.49 9.30 -10.64
CA HIS A 65 23.30 9.90 -11.96
C HIS A 65 23.24 11.44 -11.94
N GLY A 66 23.54 12.07 -10.80
CA GLY A 66 23.57 13.54 -10.68
C GLY A 66 22.20 14.23 -10.74
N VAL A 67 21.10 13.50 -10.55
CA VAL A 67 19.75 14.06 -10.47
C VAL A 67 19.56 14.76 -9.11
N LYS A 68 19.13 16.02 -9.16
CA LYS A 68 18.76 16.81 -7.98
C LYS A 68 17.25 16.97 -7.94
N ALA A 69 16.61 16.45 -6.90
CA ALA A 69 15.17 16.54 -6.67
C ALA A 69 14.89 17.12 -5.29
N LYS A 70 13.85 17.96 -5.18
CA LYS A 70 13.40 18.58 -3.92
C LYS A 70 12.26 17.82 -3.24
N GLY A 71 11.72 16.79 -3.89
CA GLY A 71 10.64 15.97 -3.37
C GLY A 71 10.35 14.77 -4.25
N TRP A 72 9.39 13.95 -3.80
CA TRP A 72 9.01 12.69 -4.43
C TRP A 72 8.76 12.78 -5.93
N GLU A 73 7.93 13.72 -6.38
CA GLU A 73 7.53 13.81 -7.78
C GLU A 73 8.71 14.14 -8.70
N GLU A 74 9.57 15.08 -8.30
CA GLU A 74 10.80 15.43 -9.02
C GLU A 74 11.79 14.26 -9.03
N LEU A 75 11.88 13.51 -7.93
CA LEU A 75 12.77 12.36 -7.80
C LEU A 75 12.35 11.24 -8.74
N LEU A 76 11.05 10.89 -8.72
CA LEU A 76 10.49 9.83 -9.54
C LEU A 76 10.62 10.17 -11.04
N LYS A 77 10.25 11.39 -11.43
CA LYS A 77 10.39 11.88 -12.82
C LYS A 77 11.84 11.93 -13.26
N GLY A 78 12.74 12.42 -12.41
CA GLY A 78 14.17 12.50 -12.71
C GLY A 78 14.78 11.12 -12.92
N CYS A 79 14.42 10.14 -12.08
CA CYS A 79 14.91 8.77 -12.22
C CYS A 79 14.38 8.09 -13.49
N ALA A 80 13.09 8.25 -13.81
CA ALA A 80 12.51 7.73 -15.04
C ALA A 80 13.13 8.35 -16.29
N GLY A 81 13.46 9.65 -16.23
CA GLY A 81 14.11 10.38 -17.32
C GLY A 81 15.50 9.83 -17.70
N ILE A 82 16.24 9.25 -16.74
CA ILE A 82 17.55 8.62 -17.02
C ILE A 82 17.40 7.49 -18.05
N ALA A 83 16.31 6.72 -17.96
CA ALA A 83 16.02 5.60 -18.86
C ALA A 83 15.04 5.95 -19.98
N SER A 84 14.69 7.23 -20.16
CA SER A 84 13.65 7.67 -21.11
C SER A 84 12.30 6.95 -20.92
N LEU A 85 11.98 6.61 -19.66
CA LEU A 85 10.75 5.90 -19.31
C LEU A 85 9.58 6.87 -19.18
N ASP A 86 8.52 6.64 -19.96
CA ASP A 86 7.24 7.34 -19.78
C ASP A 86 6.38 6.59 -18.74
N LEU A 87 6.35 7.14 -17.51
CA LEU A 87 5.60 6.57 -16.39
C LEU A 87 4.08 6.63 -16.59
N VAL A 88 3.58 7.59 -17.36
CA VAL A 88 2.15 7.76 -17.61
C VAL A 88 1.70 6.75 -18.64
N ALA A 89 2.41 6.64 -19.76
CA ALA A 89 2.10 5.68 -20.81
C ALA A 89 2.18 4.21 -20.33
N THR A 90 3.04 3.94 -19.34
CA THR A 90 3.20 2.60 -18.74
C THR A 90 2.21 2.30 -17.61
N GLY A 91 1.41 3.29 -17.19
CA GLY A 91 0.45 3.20 -16.09
C GLY A 91 1.07 3.12 -14.70
N MET A 92 2.40 3.23 -14.57
CA MET A 92 3.09 3.07 -13.27
C MET A 92 3.01 4.31 -12.39
N ALA A 93 2.83 5.50 -13.00
CA ALA A 93 2.79 6.75 -12.26
C ALA A 93 1.72 6.75 -11.16
N ASP A 94 0.50 6.27 -11.47
CA ASP A 94 -0.61 6.30 -10.53
C ASP A 94 -0.36 5.34 -9.36
N ASP A 95 0.07 4.12 -9.63
CA ASP A 95 0.36 3.11 -8.61
C ASP A 95 1.49 3.53 -7.67
N LEU A 96 2.59 4.10 -8.20
CA LEU A 96 3.74 4.54 -7.41
C LEU A 96 3.39 5.77 -6.55
N ASN A 97 2.62 6.71 -7.09
CA ASN A 97 2.17 7.88 -6.33
C ASN A 97 1.15 7.50 -5.24
N GLU A 98 0.22 6.59 -5.55
CA GLU A 98 -0.73 6.07 -4.57
C GLU A 98 0.00 5.34 -3.43
N LEU A 99 0.97 4.47 -3.75
CA LEU A 99 1.83 3.81 -2.76
C LEU A 99 2.53 4.81 -1.84
N HIS A 100 3.12 5.87 -2.40
CA HIS A 100 3.84 6.88 -1.62
C HIS A 100 2.90 7.64 -0.67
N LEU A 101 1.71 8.00 -1.14
CA LEU A 101 0.68 8.61 -0.31
C LEU A 101 0.20 7.65 0.79
N VAL A 102 -0.06 6.38 0.47
CA VAL A 102 -0.42 5.33 1.44
C VAL A 102 0.63 5.24 2.54
N ALA A 103 1.91 5.13 2.18
CA ALA A 103 2.99 5.03 3.15
C ALA A 103 3.09 6.28 4.05
N ASN A 104 2.88 7.47 3.49
CA ASN A 104 2.85 8.71 4.28
C ASN A 104 1.66 8.74 5.26
N VAL A 105 0.48 8.29 4.85
CA VAL A 105 -0.68 8.17 5.74
C VAL A 105 -0.43 7.16 6.85
N VAL A 106 0.09 5.98 6.52
CA VAL A 106 0.46 4.95 7.52
C VAL A 106 1.50 5.47 8.51
N ARG A 107 2.46 6.29 8.06
CA ARG A 107 3.55 6.82 8.88
C ARG A 107 3.13 7.98 9.77
N HIS A 108 2.23 8.83 9.31
CA HIS A 108 1.96 10.14 9.92
C HIS A 108 0.50 10.35 10.36
N GLY A 109 -0.42 9.50 9.94
CA GLY A 109 -1.85 9.62 10.22
C GLY A 109 -2.52 10.72 9.39
N ASP A 110 -3.50 11.37 10.01
CA ASP A 110 -4.32 12.42 9.37
C ASP A 110 -3.49 13.64 8.96
N GLY A 111 -3.85 14.24 7.83
CA GLY A 111 -3.21 15.42 7.28
C GLY A 111 -3.26 15.45 5.76
N ARG A 112 -2.41 16.30 5.15
CA ARG A 112 -2.45 16.56 3.70
C ARG A 112 -2.36 15.29 2.84
N SER A 113 -1.48 14.35 3.19
CA SER A 113 -1.37 13.09 2.44
C SER A 113 -2.62 12.22 2.58
N CYS A 114 -3.29 12.25 3.74
CA CYS A 114 -4.55 11.54 3.95
C CYS A 114 -5.68 12.17 3.13
N ASP A 115 -5.80 13.49 3.15
CA ASP A 115 -6.79 14.22 2.37
C ASP A 115 -6.61 13.97 0.86
N GLU A 116 -5.36 14.04 0.39
CA GLU A 116 -5.01 13.80 -1.00
C GLU A 116 -5.26 12.34 -1.42
N LEU A 117 -4.86 11.37 -0.59
CA LEU A 117 -5.10 9.96 -0.87
C LEU A 117 -6.60 9.65 -0.92
N LYS A 118 -7.39 10.21 0.01
CA LYS A 118 -8.84 10.02 0.05
C LYS A 118 -9.54 10.60 -1.18
N ALA A 119 -9.05 11.74 -1.69
CA ALA A 119 -9.56 12.33 -2.93
C ALA A 119 -9.21 11.48 -4.16
N ARG A 120 -8.01 10.90 -4.22
CA ARG A 120 -7.52 10.14 -5.39
C ARG A 120 -7.99 8.68 -5.40
N ALA A 121 -8.00 8.03 -4.25
CA ALA A 121 -8.29 6.61 -4.09
C ALA A 121 -9.34 6.38 -2.98
N PRO A 122 -10.57 6.91 -3.11
CA PRO A 122 -11.61 6.78 -2.08
C PRO A 122 -11.99 5.33 -1.78
N ARG A 123 -11.76 4.40 -2.73
CA ARG A 123 -11.91 2.93 -2.59
C ARG A 123 -11.05 2.28 -1.48
N LEU A 124 -10.09 3.02 -0.92
CA LEU A 124 -9.32 2.59 0.25
C LEU A 124 -10.05 2.88 1.57
N TRP A 125 -11.17 3.62 1.52
CA TRP A 125 -12.09 3.89 2.62
C TRP A 125 -13.50 3.47 2.22
N ASP A 126 -13.74 2.16 2.16
CA ASP A 126 -15.10 1.65 2.00
C ASP A 126 -15.86 1.90 3.31
N ASN A 127 -16.86 2.78 3.28
CA ASN A 127 -17.78 2.99 4.39
C ASN A 127 -19.23 2.75 3.93
N PRO A 128 -19.97 1.81 4.54
CA PRO A 128 -19.54 0.91 5.63
C PRO A 128 -18.65 -0.22 5.10
N SER A 129 -17.54 -0.50 5.80
CA SER A 129 -16.74 -1.68 5.53
C SER A 129 -17.45 -2.90 6.10
N LEU A 130 -17.56 -3.96 5.28
CA LEU A 130 -18.25 -5.19 5.68
C LEU A 130 -17.33 -6.17 6.41
N ASP A 131 -16.01 -6.01 6.29
CA ASP A 131 -15.00 -6.94 6.77
C ASP A 131 -13.98 -6.29 7.73
N TYR A 132 -14.09 -4.99 8.01
CA TYR A 132 -13.15 -4.29 8.87
C TYR A 132 -13.87 -3.30 9.79
N TYR A 133 -13.58 -3.42 11.09
CA TYR A 133 -13.88 -2.40 12.09
C TYR A 133 -12.61 -2.17 12.87
N ASP A 134 -12.24 -0.90 13.03
CA ASP A 134 -11.10 -0.56 13.85
C ASP A 134 -11.32 -1.00 15.31
N LEU A 135 -10.24 -1.42 15.97
CA LEU A 135 -10.27 -1.89 17.35
C LEU A 135 -10.06 -0.76 18.36
N ALA A 136 -9.69 0.44 17.91
CA ALA A 136 -9.46 1.58 18.76
C ALA A 136 -10.75 2.05 19.46
N PRO A 137 -10.74 2.27 20.79
CA PRO A 137 -11.88 2.82 21.48
C PRO A 137 -12.05 4.32 21.16
N GLY A 138 -13.25 4.72 20.73
CA GLY A 138 -13.61 6.12 20.51
C GLY A 138 -13.70 6.51 19.02
N PRO A 139 -13.73 7.82 18.71
CA PRO A 139 -13.69 8.29 17.32
C PRO A 139 -12.39 7.84 16.66
N VAL A 140 -12.52 7.02 15.62
CA VAL A 140 -11.38 6.50 14.85
C VAL A 140 -10.88 7.60 13.91
N PRO A 141 -9.57 7.93 13.92
CA PRO A 141 -8.97 8.82 12.92
C PRO A 141 -9.24 8.32 11.50
N VAL A 142 -9.33 9.24 10.52
CA VAL A 142 -9.63 8.86 9.14
C VAL A 142 -8.53 7.95 8.57
N SER A 143 -7.28 8.23 8.91
CA SER A 143 -6.12 7.43 8.53
C SER A 143 -6.14 6.00 9.09
N ASP A 144 -6.73 5.77 10.26
CA ASP A 144 -6.80 4.44 10.86
C ASP A 144 -7.82 3.54 10.12
N GLU A 145 -8.87 4.14 9.56
CA GLU A 145 -9.84 3.48 8.68
C GLU A 145 -9.28 3.08 7.30
N LEU A 146 -8.04 3.48 6.97
CA LEU A 146 -7.39 3.13 5.71
C LEU A 146 -7.31 1.61 5.54
N ARG A 147 -7.82 1.11 4.42
CA ARG A 147 -7.93 -0.32 4.15
C ARG A 147 -7.15 -0.72 2.91
N ILE A 148 -6.05 -1.45 3.12
CA ILE A 148 -5.16 -1.91 2.05
C ILE A 148 -5.44 -3.40 1.81
N ARG A 149 -5.87 -3.73 0.59
CA ARG A 149 -6.15 -5.12 0.22
C ARG A 149 -4.93 -5.76 -0.41
N LEU A 150 -4.95 -7.09 -0.50
CA LEU A 150 -3.88 -7.84 -1.14
C LEU A 150 -3.65 -7.44 -2.60
N ASP A 151 -4.73 -7.14 -3.34
CA ASP A 151 -4.63 -6.69 -4.72
C ASP A 151 -4.00 -5.29 -4.84
N ASP A 152 -4.17 -4.43 -3.84
CA ASP A 152 -3.46 -3.14 -3.77
C ASP A 152 -1.95 -3.37 -3.66
N LEU A 153 -1.54 -4.25 -2.74
CA LEU A 153 -0.13 -4.59 -2.53
C LEU A 153 0.50 -5.28 -3.74
N ARG A 154 -0.25 -6.17 -4.42
CA ARG A 154 0.18 -6.76 -5.69
C ARG A 154 0.45 -5.70 -6.74
N ARG A 155 -0.50 -4.78 -6.92
CA ARG A 155 -0.40 -3.68 -7.88
C ARG A 155 0.79 -2.77 -7.57
N TYR A 156 1.00 -2.40 -6.31
CA TYR A 156 2.17 -1.61 -5.88
C TYR A 156 3.50 -2.36 -6.10
N ALA A 157 3.57 -3.63 -5.72
CA ALA A 157 4.76 -4.46 -5.92
C ALA A 157 5.08 -4.60 -7.41
N ARG A 158 4.05 -4.77 -8.25
CA ARG A 158 4.19 -4.80 -9.71
C ARG A 158 4.73 -3.47 -10.24
N ALA A 159 4.18 -2.34 -9.82
CA ALA A 159 4.65 -1.02 -10.25
C ALA A 159 6.13 -0.76 -9.89
N VAL A 160 6.54 -1.07 -8.65
CA VAL A 160 7.95 -0.95 -8.21
C VAL A 160 8.88 -1.87 -9.01
N THR A 161 8.46 -3.11 -9.23
CA THR A 161 9.27 -4.09 -9.99
C THR A 161 9.43 -3.66 -11.45
N ARG A 162 8.33 -3.27 -12.11
CA ARG A 162 8.32 -2.80 -13.49
C ARG A 162 9.18 -1.54 -13.64
N PHE A 163 9.11 -0.61 -12.69
CA PHE A 163 9.94 0.59 -12.70
C PHE A 163 11.42 0.22 -12.78
N TRP A 164 11.92 -0.62 -11.87
CA TRP A 164 13.32 -1.02 -11.88
C TRP A 164 13.69 -1.86 -13.10
N GLY A 165 12.79 -2.73 -13.57
CA GLY A 165 13.02 -3.50 -14.78
C GLY A 165 13.27 -2.62 -16.02
N HIS A 166 12.61 -1.46 -16.09
CA HIS A 166 12.82 -0.48 -17.15
C HIS A 166 14.02 0.45 -16.91
N VAL A 167 14.24 0.88 -15.66
CA VAL A 167 15.25 1.90 -15.33
C VAL A 167 16.66 1.34 -15.20
N ASP A 168 16.80 0.08 -14.78
CA ASP A 168 18.09 -0.62 -14.68
C ASP A 168 17.98 -2.03 -15.30
N PRO A 169 17.98 -2.13 -16.65
CA PRO A 169 17.77 -3.39 -17.35
C PRO A 169 19.03 -4.27 -17.31
N LEU A 170 19.30 -4.88 -16.15
CA LEU A 170 20.28 -5.95 -16.02
C LEU A 170 19.72 -7.27 -16.58
N PRO A 171 20.58 -8.25 -16.94
CA PRO A 171 20.10 -9.58 -17.32
C PRO A 171 19.14 -10.16 -16.26
N GLY A 172 17.92 -10.51 -16.68
CA GLY A 172 16.86 -10.98 -15.79
C GLY A 172 15.93 -9.88 -15.23
N ALA A 173 16.07 -8.63 -15.68
CA ALA A 173 15.15 -7.55 -15.38
C ALA A 173 13.70 -7.92 -15.76
N VAL A 174 12.78 -7.73 -14.83
CA VAL A 174 11.36 -8.10 -14.98
C VAL A 174 10.56 -6.88 -15.41
N LEU A 175 10.10 -6.88 -16.67
CA LEU A 175 9.28 -5.78 -17.23
C LEU A 175 7.78 -5.95 -16.99
N ASP A 176 7.35 -7.20 -16.76
CA ASP A 176 5.96 -7.52 -16.45
C ASP A 176 5.89 -8.70 -15.49
N PRO A 177 5.89 -8.46 -14.17
CA PRO A 177 5.78 -9.53 -13.18
C PRO A 177 4.35 -10.12 -13.21
N PRO A 178 4.18 -11.43 -12.94
CA PRO A 178 2.92 -12.14 -13.11
C PRO A 178 1.93 -11.97 -11.93
N TYR A 179 2.24 -11.09 -10.98
CA TYR A 179 1.46 -10.89 -9.76
C TYR A 179 0.84 -9.50 -9.70
#